data_AF-A0A0N1PJS2-F1
#
_entry.id   AF-A0A0N1PJS2-F1
#
_cell.length_a   1.000
_cell.length_b   1.000
_cell.length_c   1.000
_cell.angle_alpha   90.00
_cell.angle_beta   90.00
_cell.angle_gamma   90.00
#
_symmetry.space_group_name_H-M   'P 1'
#
loop_
_entity.id
_entity.type
_entity.pdbx_description
1 polymer ?
#
loop_
_entity_poly.entity_id
_entity_poly.type
_entity_poly.pdbx_seq_one_letter_code
_entity_poly.pdbx_strand_id
1 'polypeptide(L)'
;MTSIPREPKPEDLPELNFDGVPFGERPFTPGPERDDVCMDDYFPNTATTGTQIIYMEEEIEGEVPIAVINYNGTQVPYIASFISGSFNLLGPAIRKEDDKWLLYITQRQDYETPGMQRYMFNVRVDGELLIAGLSLQIVNIDDNDPIIQAFDACRVPVSMLQIYNIDTI
;
A
#
# COMPACT_ATOMS: atom_id res chain seq x y z
N MET A 1 -5.23 26.36 7.51
CA MET A 1 -4.41 25.28 6.94
C MET A 1 -4.86 25.14 5.50
N THR A 2 -3.96 25.37 4.55
CA THR A 2 -4.27 25.32 3.13
C THR A 2 -3.99 23.88 2.69
N SER A 3 -5.02 23.13 2.35
CA SER A 3 -4.89 21.78 1.81
C SER A 3 -4.16 21.82 0.48
N ILE A 4 -3.06 21.08 0.36
CA ILE A 4 -2.33 20.90 -0.89
C ILE A 4 -3.17 20.02 -1.83
N PRO A 5 -3.17 20.27 -3.15
CA PRO A 5 -4.00 19.51 -4.09
C PRO A 5 -3.53 18.06 -4.18
N ARG A 6 -4.46 17.14 -3.93
CA ARG A 6 -4.29 15.69 -4.03
C ARG A 6 -4.06 15.29 -5.49
N GLU A 7 -3.19 14.32 -5.75
CA GLU A 7 -3.30 13.60 -7.02
C GLU A 7 -4.58 12.75 -6.95
N PRO A 8 -5.49 12.88 -7.93
CA PRO A 8 -6.72 12.13 -7.91
C PRO A 8 -6.40 10.66 -8.07
N LYS A 9 -7.14 9.82 -7.34
CA LYS A 9 -7.36 8.41 -7.71
C LYS A 9 -7.56 8.34 -9.24
N PRO A 10 -6.98 7.37 -9.96
CA PRO A 10 -7.21 7.25 -11.40
C PRO A 10 -8.72 7.21 -11.67
N GLU A 11 -9.27 8.31 -12.19
CA GLU A 11 -10.73 8.47 -12.36
C GLU A 11 -11.25 7.59 -13.52
N ASP A 12 -10.34 7.17 -14.41
CA ASP A 12 -10.64 6.48 -15.66
C ASP A 12 -10.15 5.01 -15.68
N LEU A 13 -10.30 4.27 -14.57
CA LEU A 13 -10.10 2.82 -14.65
C LEU A 13 -11.24 2.17 -15.45
N PRO A 14 -10.94 1.17 -16.29
CA PRO A 14 -11.97 0.47 -17.04
C PRO A 14 -12.97 -0.20 -16.09
N GLU A 15 -14.26 -0.18 -16.44
CA GLU A 15 -15.25 -0.97 -15.70
C GLU A 15 -14.91 -2.46 -15.83
N LEU A 16 -14.69 -3.10 -14.68
CA LEU A 16 -14.35 -4.51 -14.60
C LEU A 16 -15.62 -5.32 -14.35
N ASN A 17 -15.90 -6.26 -15.25
CA ASN A 17 -16.97 -7.24 -15.05
C ASN A 17 -16.41 -8.49 -14.35
N PHE A 18 -17.06 -8.91 -13.27
CA PHE A 18 -16.71 -10.08 -12.46
C PHE A 18 -17.78 -11.18 -12.48
N ASP A 19 -18.89 -10.97 -13.19
CA ASP A 19 -20.03 -11.87 -13.19
C ASP A 19 -19.70 -13.18 -13.91
N GLY A 20 -19.89 -14.30 -13.21
CA GLY A 20 -19.72 -15.65 -13.77
C GLY A 20 -18.27 -16.03 -14.09
N VAL A 21 -17.28 -15.20 -13.72
CA VAL A 21 -15.87 -15.48 -13.97
C VAL A 21 -15.35 -16.47 -12.92
N PRO A 22 -14.76 -17.61 -13.31
CA PRO A 22 -14.25 -18.59 -12.35
C PRO A 22 -12.94 -18.15 -11.69
N PHE A 23 -12.62 -18.74 -10.54
CA PHE A 23 -11.35 -18.53 -9.81
C PHE A 23 -10.11 -18.59 -10.72
N GLY A 24 -10.08 -19.60 -11.61
CA GLY A 24 -8.95 -19.86 -12.53
C GLY A 24 -8.66 -18.72 -13.52
N GLU A 25 -9.67 -17.91 -13.82
CA GLU A 25 -9.54 -16.75 -14.71
C GLU A 25 -9.37 -15.45 -13.93
N ARG A 26 -10.10 -15.31 -12.81
CA ARG A 26 -10.05 -14.12 -11.97
C ARG A 26 -10.09 -14.51 -10.50
N PRO A 27 -8.93 -14.60 -9.83
CA PRO A 27 -8.86 -15.11 -8.46
C PRO A 27 -9.34 -14.13 -7.39
N PHE A 28 -9.45 -12.85 -7.74
CA PHE A 28 -9.90 -11.79 -6.84
C PHE A 28 -11.00 -10.96 -7.49
N THR A 29 -11.99 -10.58 -6.70
CA THR A 29 -13.04 -9.61 -7.05
C THR A 29 -13.05 -8.46 -6.03
N PRO A 30 -13.74 -7.34 -6.32
CA PRO A 30 -13.76 -6.20 -5.43
C PRO A 30 -14.29 -6.58 -4.04
N GLY A 31 -13.69 -5.98 -3.01
CA GLY A 31 -14.18 -6.01 -1.64
C GLY A 31 -15.51 -5.25 -1.48
N PRO A 32 -15.93 -5.01 -0.23
CA PRO A 32 -16.94 -4.00 0.07
C PRO A 32 -16.61 -2.65 -0.57
N GLU A 33 -17.63 -1.91 -1.00
CA GLU A 33 -17.47 -0.62 -1.65
C GLU A 33 -16.73 0.38 -0.73
N ARG A 34 -15.64 0.94 -1.23
CA ARG A 34 -14.79 1.92 -0.54
C ARG A 34 -14.15 2.88 -1.55
N ASP A 35 -14.05 4.15 -1.18
CA ASP A 35 -13.45 5.18 -2.02
C ASP A 35 -11.91 5.08 -2.01
N ASP A 36 -11.34 4.66 -0.88
CA ASP A 36 -9.90 4.60 -0.59
C ASP A 36 -9.19 3.33 -1.10
N VAL A 37 -9.93 2.42 -1.73
CA VAL A 37 -9.41 1.20 -2.39
C VAL A 37 -9.95 1.12 -3.82
N CYS A 38 -9.12 0.63 -4.74
CA CYS A 38 -9.52 0.44 -6.12
C CYS A 38 -8.91 -0.81 -6.74
N MET A 39 -9.74 -1.58 -7.43
CA MET A 39 -9.27 -2.75 -8.18
C MET A 39 -9.07 -2.37 -9.65
N ASP A 40 -7.92 -2.76 -10.19
CA ASP A 40 -7.53 -2.49 -11.57
C ASP A 40 -7.48 -3.82 -12.36
N ASP A 41 -6.62 -3.92 -13.37
CA ASP A 41 -6.52 -5.08 -14.23
C ASP A 41 -5.89 -6.32 -13.57
N TYR A 42 -6.28 -7.47 -14.11
CA TYR A 42 -5.67 -8.77 -13.84
C TYR A 42 -4.80 -9.19 -15.03
N PHE A 43 -3.54 -9.49 -14.75
CA PHE A 43 -2.57 -9.92 -15.76
C PHE A 43 -2.26 -11.41 -15.59
N PRO A 44 -2.77 -12.30 -16.46
CA PRO A 44 -2.36 -13.69 -16.46
C PRO A 44 -0.91 -13.80 -16.93
N ASN A 45 -0.01 -14.22 -16.04
CA ASN A 45 1.41 -14.41 -16.36
C ASN A 45 1.65 -15.76 -17.04
N THR A 46 0.92 -16.80 -16.61
CA THR A 46 0.94 -18.15 -17.19
C THR A 46 -0.45 -18.78 -17.03
N ALA A 47 -0.64 -20.01 -17.52
CA ALA A 47 -1.87 -20.77 -17.32
C ALA A 47 -2.21 -21.06 -15.84
N THR A 48 -1.23 -20.96 -14.93
CA THR A 48 -1.41 -21.27 -13.50
C THR A 48 -0.92 -20.14 -12.59
N THR A 49 -0.65 -18.96 -13.14
CA THR A 49 -0.20 -17.80 -12.36
C THR A 49 -0.73 -16.51 -12.98
N GLY A 50 -1.18 -15.56 -12.18
CA GLY A 50 -1.50 -14.22 -12.64
C GLY A 50 -1.48 -13.22 -11.50
N THR A 51 -1.52 -11.93 -11.81
CA THR A 51 -1.41 -10.86 -10.82
C THR A 51 -2.59 -9.90 -10.92
N GLN A 52 -3.31 -9.69 -9.83
CA GLN A 52 -4.29 -8.61 -9.69
C GLN A 52 -3.62 -7.35 -9.15
N ILE A 53 -3.88 -6.20 -9.77
CA ILE A 53 -3.43 -4.89 -9.27
C ILE A 53 -4.52 -4.26 -8.41
N ILE A 54 -4.15 -3.76 -7.23
CA ILE A 54 -5.03 -3.03 -6.31
C ILE A 54 -4.33 -1.74 -5.89
N TYR A 55 -5.02 -0.62 -5.97
CA TYR A 55 -4.62 0.66 -5.40
C TYR A 55 -5.28 0.86 -4.03
N MET A 56 -4.55 1.42 -3.09
CA MET A 56 -5.03 1.74 -1.74
C MET A 56 -4.43 3.07 -1.30
N GLU A 57 -5.22 3.97 -0.74
CA GLU A 57 -4.69 5.20 -0.14
C GLU A 57 -3.84 4.88 1.11
N GLU A 58 -2.79 5.66 1.40
CA GLU A 58 -2.07 5.56 2.67
C GLU A 58 -2.89 6.15 3.83
N GLU A 59 -2.35 6.10 5.05
CA GLU A 59 -2.92 6.69 6.27
C GLU A 59 -4.29 6.15 6.70
N ILE A 60 -4.85 5.15 6.00
CA ILE A 60 -6.16 4.58 6.34
C ILE A 60 -6.13 3.94 7.73
N GLU A 61 -7.06 4.35 8.58
CA GLU A 61 -7.23 3.81 9.93
C GLU A 61 -8.06 2.52 9.93
N GLY A 62 -7.61 1.54 10.72
CA GLY A 62 -8.31 0.28 10.92
C GLY A 62 -7.97 -0.79 9.89
N GLU A 63 -8.69 -1.90 9.95
CA GLU A 63 -8.49 -3.02 9.03
C GLU A 63 -9.25 -2.78 7.73
N VAL A 64 -8.56 -2.88 6.61
CA VAL A 64 -9.09 -2.52 5.30
C VAL A 64 -9.30 -3.78 4.46
N PRO A 65 -10.55 -4.16 4.13
CA PRO A 65 -10.82 -5.23 3.18
C PRO A 65 -10.49 -4.75 1.77
N ILE A 66 -9.49 -5.34 1.13
CA ILE A 66 -9.02 -4.91 -0.19
C ILE A 66 -9.56 -5.75 -1.34
N ALA A 67 -9.97 -7.00 -1.07
CA ALA A 67 -10.52 -7.90 -2.09
C ALA A 67 -11.32 -9.04 -1.48
N VAL A 68 -12.24 -9.58 -2.28
CA VAL A 68 -12.79 -10.93 -2.07
C VAL A 68 -11.98 -11.91 -2.90
N ILE A 69 -11.62 -13.06 -2.32
CA ILE A 69 -11.03 -14.19 -3.04
C ILE A 69 -12.18 -14.93 -3.74
N ASN A 70 -12.15 -15.01 -5.06
CA ASN A 70 -13.18 -15.59 -5.91
C ASN A 70 -13.18 -17.13 -5.86
N TYR A 71 -13.28 -17.69 -4.66
CA TYR A 71 -13.14 -19.11 -4.40
C TYR A 71 -14.29 -19.61 -3.51
N ASN A 72 -15.03 -20.60 -4.00
CA ASN A 72 -16.22 -21.14 -3.34
C ASN A 72 -15.99 -22.55 -2.73
N GLY A 73 -14.76 -23.06 -2.74
CA GLY A 73 -14.45 -24.37 -2.15
C GLY A 73 -14.26 -24.32 -0.63
N THR A 74 -13.92 -25.47 -0.05
CA THR A 74 -13.84 -25.63 1.41
C THR A 74 -12.46 -25.39 2.00
N GLN A 75 -11.41 -25.40 1.17
CA GLN A 75 -10.05 -25.23 1.65
C GLN A 75 -9.77 -23.77 2.02
N VAL A 76 -8.99 -23.56 3.07
CA VAL A 76 -8.70 -22.22 3.58
C VAL A 76 -7.60 -21.58 2.72
N PRO A 77 -7.85 -20.43 2.08
CA PRO A 77 -6.80 -19.69 1.37
C PRO A 77 -5.75 -19.14 2.34
N TYR A 78 -4.49 -19.06 1.91
CA TYR A 78 -3.40 -18.54 2.72
C TYR A 78 -2.40 -17.72 1.90
N ILE A 79 -1.69 -16.82 2.58
CA ILE A 79 -0.58 -16.05 2.00
C ILE A 79 0.65 -16.96 1.94
N ALA A 80 1.08 -17.32 0.73
CA ALA A 80 2.14 -18.31 0.53
C ALA A 80 3.55 -17.70 0.55
N SER A 81 3.75 -16.57 -0.13
CA SER A 81 5.07 -15.96 -0.28
C SER A 81 4.98 -14.48 -0.61
N PHE A 82 5.85 -13.67 0.00
CA PHE A 82 6.10 -12.29 -0.42
C PHE A 82 7.22 -12.26 -1.47
N ILE A 83 6.95 -11.56 -2.57
CA ILE A 83 7.90 -11.29 -3.65
C ILE A 83 8.53 -9.90 -3.44
N SER A 84 7.74 -8.93 -2.96
CA SER A 84 8.17 -7.59 -2.58
C SER A 84 7.42 -7.11 -1.35
N GLY A 85 8.11 -6.37 -0.48
CA GLY A 85 7.58 -5.88 0.79
C GLY A 85 7.72 -6.88 1.94
N SER A 86 6.98 -6.64 3.03
CA SER A 86 7.09 -7.40 4.27
C SER A 86 5.71 -7.75 4.83
N PHE A 87 5.54 -9.03 5.19
CA PHE A 87 4.34 -9.52 5.86
C PHE A 87 4.04 -8.72 7.14
N ASN A 88 5.06 -8.43 7.95
CA ASN A 88 4.88 -7.76 9.24
C ASN A 88 4.52 -6.27 9.10
N LEU A 89 4.93 -5.62 8.00
CA LEU A 89 4.63 -4.21 7.76
C LEU A 89 3.24 -4.01 7.13
N LEU A 90 2.79 -4.99 6.33
CA LEU A 90 1.48 -4.95 5.70
C LEU A 90 0.38 -5.57 6.60
N GLY A 91 0.73 -6.60 7.36
CA GLY A 91 -0.20 -7.41 8.15
C GLY A 91 -1.36 -7.95 7.32
N PRO A 92 -1.11 -8.69 6.23
CA PRO A 92 -2.20 -9.26 5.45
C PRO A 92 -2.92 -10.34 6.26
N ALA A 93 -4.24 -10.37 6.19
CA ALA A 93 -5.06 -11.37 6.86
C ALA A 93 -6.16 -11.86 5.92
N ILE A 94 -6.45 -13.17 5.94
CA ILE A 94 -7.57 -13.77 5.20
C ILE A 94 -8.62 -14.23 6.20
N ARG A 95 -9.88 -13.83 6.00
CA ARG A 95 -11.00 -14.16 6.89
C ARG A 95 -12.21 -14.60 6.09
N LYS A 96 -13.04 -15.45 6.68
CA LYS A 96 -14.33 -15.85 6.09
C LYS A 96 -15.45 -15.01 6.71
N GLU A 97 -16.20 -14.29 5.89
CA GLU A 97 -17.37 -13.50 6.30
C GLU A 97 -18.47 -13.68 5.27
N ASP A 98 -19.71 -13.92 5.72
CA ASP A 98 -20.87 -14.14 4.84
C ASP A 98 -20.60 -15.13 3.69
N ASP A 99 -19.93 -16.25 4.03
CA ASP A 99 -19.47 -17.30 3.12
C ASP A 99 -18.47 -16.87 2.02
N LYS A 100 -17.90 -15.68 2.11
CA LYS A 100 -16.84 -15.18 1.24
C LYS A 100 -15.52 -15.11 1.98
N TRP A 101 -14.43 -15.34 1.25
CA TRP A 101 -13.09 -15.13 1.77
C TRP A 101 -12.63 -13.71 1.46
N LEU A 102 -12.39 -12.89 2.46
CA LEU A 102 -11.88 -11.53 2.30
C LEU A 102 -10.41 -11.46 2.65
N LEU A 103 -9.68 -10.64 1.89
CA LEU A 103 -8.31 -10.26 2.15
C LEU A 103 -8.28 -8.86 2.77
N TYR A 104 -7.66 -8.78 3.93
CA TYR A 104 -7.51 -7.58 4.74
C TYR A 104 -6.07 -7.11 4.80
N ILE A 105 -5.88 -5.79 4.86
CA ILE A 105 -4.66 -5.13 5.32
C ILE A 105 -4.92 -4.61 6.73
N THR A 106 -4.10 -5.01 7.71
CA THR A 106 -4.37 -4.72 9.13
C THR A 106 -3.42 -3.70 9.75
N GLN A 107 -2.30 -3.40 9.08
CA GLN A 107 -1.38 -2.36 9.52
C GLN A 107 -1.70 -1.06 8.79
N ARG A 108 -1.69 0.05 9.53
CA ARG A 108 -1.70 1.39 8.92
C ARG A 108 -0.52 1.49 7.98
N GLN A 109 -0.78 1.88 6.74
CA GLN A 109 0.24 2.14 5.76
C GLN A 109 0.58 3.62 5.82
N ASP A 110 1.73 3.95 6.38
CA ASP A 110 2.26 5.31 6.49
C ASP A 110 3.70 5.20 6.01
N TYR A 111 3.96 5.72 4.80
CA TYR A 111 5.25 5.51 4.16
C TYR A 111 6.00 6.82 3.90
N GLU A 112 7.27 6.81 4.28
CA GLU A 112 8.19 7.93 4.10
C GLU A 112 9.20 7.66 2.97
N THR A 113 9.21 6.43 2.42
CA THR A 113 10.20 6.00 1.42
C THR A 113 9.57 5.23 0.26
N PRO A 114 10.08 5.38 -0.99
CA PRO A 114 9.49 4.73 -2.18
C PRO A 114 9.41 3.19 -2.11
N GLY A 115 10.28 2.53 -1.33
CA GLY A 115 10.30 1.08 -1.20
C GLY A 115 9.11 0.49 -0.43
N MET A 116 8.36 1.32 0.29
CA MET A 116 7.19 0.92 1.09
C MET A 116 5.87 1.05 0.33
N GLN A 117 5.88 1.59 -0.90
CA GLN A 117 4.68 1.86 -1.69
C GLN A 117 4.12 0.63 -2.41
N ARG A 118 4.91 -0.45 -2.51
CA ARG A 118 4.57 -1.59 -3.37
C ARG A 118 4.79 -2.91 -2.66
N TYR A 119 3.71 -3.65 -2.49
CA TYR A 119 3.73 -5.01 -1.98
C TYR A 119 3.31 -5.97 -3.08
N MET A 120 4.01 -7.10 -3.16
CA MET A 120 3.66 -8.17 -4.08
C MET A 120 3.75 -9.49 -3.36
N PHE A 121 2.66 -10.26 -3.33
CA PHE A 121 2.62 -11.55 -2.67
C PHE A 121 1.64 -12.51 -3.36
N ASN A 122 1.80 -13.79 -3.05
CA ASN A 122 0.96 -14.86 -3.60
C ASN A 122 -0.04 -15.36 -2.56
N VAL A 123 -1.27 -15.57 -3.01
CA VAL A 123 -2.32 -16.31 -2.31
C VAL A 123 -2.45 -17.68 -2.95
N ARG A 124 -2.60 -18.71 -2.11
CA ARG A 124 -2.82 -20.09 -2.55
C ARG A 124 -4.00 -20.70 -1.82
N VAL A 125 -4.58 -21.69 -2.48
CA VAL A 125 -5.59 -22.57 -1.91
C VAL A 125 -5.14 -24.00 -2.20
N ASP A 126 -5.09 -24.86 -1.18
CA ASP A 126 -4.67 -26.23 -1.39
C ASP A 126 -5.65 -26.96 -2.33
N GLY A 127 -5.11 -27.68 -3.31
CA GLY A 127 -5.89 -28.38 -4.34
C GLY A 127 -6.21 -27.54 -5.58
N GLU A 128 -6.04 -26.22 -5.52
CA GLU A 128 -6.11 -25.35 -6.70
C GLU A 128 -4.76 -25.29 -7.42
N LEU A 129 -4.80 -25.25 -8.75
CA LEU A 129 -3.58 -25.13 -9.57
C LEU A 129 -3.10 -23.67 -9.68
N LEU A 130 -4.02 -22.71 -9.57
CA LEU A 130 -3.72 -21.30 -9.74
C LEU A 130 -2.99 -20.74 -8.51
N ILE A 131 -1.85 -20.09 -8.76
CA ILE A 131 -1.15 -19.25 -7.80
C ILE A 131 -1.58 -17.81 -8.08
N ALA A 132 -2.41 -17.26 -7.20
CA ALA A 132 -2.98 -15.94 -7.36
C ALA A 132 -2.03 -14.88 -6.78
N GLY A 133 -1.34 -14.15 -7.66
CA GLY A 133 -0.52 -13.01 -7.30
C GLY A 133 -1.38 -11.77 -7.03
N LEU A 134 -0.97 -10.97 -6.05
CA LEU A 134 -1.54 -9.67 -5.75
C LEU A 134 -0.43 -8.63 -5.72
N SER A 135 -0.65 -7.53 -6.43
CA SER A 135 0.20 -6.34 -6.41
C SER A 135 -0.60 -5.20 -5.79
N LEU A 136 -0.24 -4.81 -4.57
CA LEU A 136 -0.81 -3.68 -3.87
C LEU A 136 0.08 -2.45 -4.12
N GLN A 137 -0.50 -1.40 -4.68
CA GLN A 137 0.11 -0.10 -4.86
C GLN A 137 -0.52 0.86 -3.87
N ILE A 138 0.27 1.32 -2.91
CA ILE A 138 -0.19 2.31 -1.94
C ILE A 138 0.05 3.68 -2.56
N VAL A 139 -1.01 4.47 -2.63
CA VAL A 139 -1.04 5.81 -3.20
C VAL A 139 -0.87 6.79 -2.05
N ASN A 140 0.14 7.65 -2.18
CA ASN A 140 0.43 8.66 -1.17
C ASN A 140 -0.70 9.68 -1.19
N ILE A 141 -1.27 9.99 -0.03
CA ILE A 141 -2.28 11.03 0.13
C ILE A 141 -1.73 12.25 0.89
N ASP A 142 -0.59 12.11 1.58
CA ASP A 142 0.14 13.14 2.32
C ASP A 142 1.65 13.17 1.97
N ASP A 143 2.13 14.36 1.56
CA ASP A 143 3.51 14.89 1.72
C ASP A 143 4.51 14.89 0.53
N ASN A 144 5.35 15.90 0.29
CA ASN A 144 5.47 17.34 0.60
C ASN A 144 6.84 17.77 0.05
N ASP A 145 6.95 18.86 -0.71
CA ASP A 145 8.26 19.51 -0.88
C ASP A 145 8.65 20.16 0.47
N PRO A 146 9.90 20.01 0.95
CA PRO A 146 10.32 20.63 2.21
C PRO A 146 10.23 22.16 2.10
N ILE A 147 9.42 22.79 2.97
CA ILE A 147 9.42 24.25 3.10
C ILE A 147 10.56 24.64 4.04
N ILE A 148 11.72 24.98 3.47
CA ILE A 148 12.76 25.73 4.21
C ILE A 148 12.34 27.20 4.25
N GLN A 149 11.78 27.63 5.38
CA GLN A 149 11.73 29.06 5.71
C GLN A 149 12.94 29.40 6.60
N ALA A 150 14.05 29.73 5.95
CA ALA A 150 15.16 30.41 6.63
C ALA A 150 14.72 31.85 6.91
N PHE A 151 14.17 32.08 8.10
CA PHE A 151 13.75 33.42 8.51
C PHE A 151 14.92 34.33 8.89
N ASP A 152 16.10 33.78 9.17
CA ASP A 152 17.34 34.55 9.34
C ASP A 152 18.59 33.65 9.32
N ALA A 153 19.74 34.23 8.97
CA ALA A 153 21.02 33.58 9.16
C ALA A 153 21.34 33.46 10.67
N CYS A 154 21.54 32.24 11.17
CA CYS A 154 22.10 32.04 12.50
C CYS A 154 23.48 32.70 12.58
N ARG A 155 23.59 33.82 13.30
CA ARG A 155 24.88 34.43 13.66
C ARG A 155 25.37 33.79 14.94
N VAL A 156 26.44 33.00 14.84
CA VAL A 156 27.19 32.52 16.02
C VAL A 156 28.21 33.60 16.38
N PRO A 157 28.07 34.30 17.52
CA PRO A 157 29.09 35.25 17.95
C PRO A 157 30.36 34.51 18.34
N VAL A 158 31.46 34.82 17.68
CA VAL A 158 32.80 34.48 18.18
C VAL A 158 33.06 35.38 19.39
N SER A 159 33.02 34.82 20.59
CA SER A 159 33.58 35.50 21.77
C SER A 159 35.09 35.59 21.54
N MET A 160 35.56 36.80 21.23
CA MET A 160 36.98 37.10 21.08
C MET A 160 37.74 36.64 22.33
N LEU A 161 38.76 35.81 22.15
CA LEU A 161 39.85 35.66 23.12
C LEU A 161 40.33 37.06 23.50
N GLN A 162 40.23 37.41 24.78
CA GLN A 162 40.88 38.59 25.34
C GLN A 162 42.40 38.46 25.13
N ILE A 163 42.95 39.20 24.18
CA ILE A 163 44.36 39.59 24.25
C ILE A 163 44.40 40.74 25.26
N TYR A 164 44.88 40.45 26.47
CA TYR A 164 45.20 41.47 27.45
C TYR A 164 46.38 42.30 26.93
N ASN A 165 46.14 43.54 26.52
CA ASN A 165 47.19 44.56 26.47
C ASN A 165 47.54 44.92 27.91
N ILE A 166 48.74 44.53 28.34
CA ILE A 166 49.34 45.04 29.57
C ILE A 166 50.17 46.26 29.15
N ASP A 167 49.54 47.43 29.13
CA ASP A 167 50.29 48.68 29.22
C ASP A 167 50.68 48.89 30.69
N THR A 168 51.98 49.00 30.97
CA THR A 168 52.44 49.63 32.21
C THR A 168 53.83 50.25 32.02
N ILE A 169 53.81 51.60 32.00
CA ILE A 169 54.85 52.59 32.38
C ILE A 169 56.04 52.77 31.43
#